data_AF-A0A3L9YEM2-F1
#
_entry.id   AF-A0A3L9YEM2-F1
#
_cell.length_a   1.000
_cell.length_b   1.000
_cell.length_c   1.000
_cell.angle_alpha   90.00
_cell.angle_beta   90.00
_cell.angle_gamma   90.00
#
_symmetry.space_group_name_H-M   'P 1'
#
loop_
_entity.id
_entity.type
_entity.pdbx_description
1 polymer ?
#
loop_
_entity_poly.entity_id
_entity_poly.type
_entity_poly.pdbx_seq_one_letter_code
_entity_poly.pdbx_strand_id
1 'polypeptide(L)'
;MKKINIVFAIIMIALVSVSCETYDDAPSEFEPILGFTTATGAMTFNPGQTEKTTSATLYITDASSVDRTFTISVVESGTNVPAENYSFDSEIVILAGENEATFTITGFNLSLQVDELFLVVAPEPTSGLISGQFFTLAMKKRV
;
A
#
# COMPACT_ATOMS: atom_id res chain seq x y z
N MET A 1 -10.28 -60.41 29.76
CA MET A 1 -10.51 -60.15 28.33
C MET A 1 -11.47 -58.96 28.13
N LYS A 2 -11.09 -57.73 28.51
CA LYS A 2 -11.95 -56.53 28.39
C LYS A 2 -11.24 -55.26 27.88
N LYS A 3 -9.91 -55.30 27.67
CA LYS A 3 -9.11 -54.12 27.31
C LYS A 3 -8.64 -54.11 25.84
N ILE A 4 -8.83 -55.21 25.10
CA ILE A 4 -8.45 -55.32 23.67
C ILE A 4 -9.45 -54.58 22.76
N ASN A 5 -10.74 -54.58 23.08
CA ASN A 5 -11.76 -53.91 22.26
C ASN A 5 -11.62 -52.37 22.29
N ILE A 6 -11.01 -51.80 23.35
CA ILE A 6 -10.78 -50.35 23.45
C ILE A 6 -9.60 -49.92 22.56
N VAL A 7 -8.55 -50.73 22.47
CA VAL A 7 -7.38 -50.43 21.61
C VAL A 7 -7.76 -50.48 20.14
N PHE A 8 -8.58 -51.45 19.74
CA PHE A 8 -9.12 -51.53 18.37
C PHE A 8 -10.04 -50.34 18.03
N ALA A 9 -10.85 -49.88 18.99
CA ALA A 9 -11.72 -48.72 18.78
C ALA A 9 -10.93 -47.40 18.63
N ILE A 10 -9.82 -47.22 19.35
CA ILE A 10 -8.98 -46.02 19.26
C ILE A 10 -8.22 -45.96 17.93
N ILE A 11 -7.72 -47.10 17.44
CA ILE A 11 -7.04 -47.19 16.13
C ILE A 11 -8.00 -46.88 14.98
N MET A 12 -9.27 -47.28 15.10
CA MET A 12 -10.28 -47.04 14.05
C MET A 12 -10.76 -45.59 14.01
N ILE A 13 -10.74 -44.86 15.13
CA ILE A 13 -11.05 -43.42 15.19
C ILE A 13 -9.89 -42.56 14.66
N ALA A 14 -8.64 -42.99 14.86
CA ALA A 14 -7.45 -42.28 14.37
C ALA A 14 -7.28 -42.32 12.84
N LEU A 15 -7.96 -43.24 12.14
CA LEU A 15 -7.93 -43.33 10.68
C LEU A 15 -8.91 -42.38 9.97
N VAL A 16 -9.77 -41.65 10.70
CA VAL A 16 -10.83 -40.81 10.12
C VAL A 16 -10.48 -39.31 10.16
N SER A 17 -9.37 -38.91 10.78
CA SER A 17 -9.05 -37.48 10.99
C SER A 17 -8.03 -36.89 10.01
N VAL A 18 -7.76 -37.54 8.87
CA VAL A 18 -6.86 -36.99 7.83
C VAL A 18 -7.57 -36.91 6.49
N SER A 19 -8.80 -36.40 6.50
CA SER A 19 -9.34 -35.72 5.34
C SER A 19 -8.96 -34.25 5.49
N CYS A 20 -7.71 -33.89 5.18
CA CYS A 20 -7.44 -32.54 4.71
C CYS A 20 -8.17 -32.47 3.37
N GLU A 21 -9.44 -32.07 3.39
CA GLU A 21 -10.11 -31.65 2.17
C GLU A 21 -9.25 -30.51 1.62
N THR A 22 -8.50 -30.80 0.57
CA THR A 22 -7.83 -29.78 -0.22
C THR A 22 -8.93 -28.82 -0.61
N TYR A 23 -8.86 -27.62 -0.03
CA TYR A 23 -9.76 -26.52 -0.31
C TYR A 23 -9.45 -26.07 -1.74
N ASP A 24 -9.95 -26.82 -2.71
CA ASP A 24 -9.69 -26.71 -4.15
C ASP A 24 -10.44 -25.52 -4.76
N ASP A 25 -11.21 -24.79 -3.94
CA ASP A 25 -11.95 -23.58 -4.30
C ASP A 25 -11.13 -22.29 -4.09
N ALA A 26 -9.84 -22.38 -3.72
CA ALA A 26 -8.98 -21.20 -3.73
C ALA A 26 -8.70 -20.79 -5.19
N PRO A 27 -8.94 -19.53 -5.59
CA PRO A 27 -8.61 -19.09 -6.94
C PRO A 27 -7.11 -19.33 -7.19
N SER A 28 -6.81 -19.92 -8.34
CA SER A 28 -5.46 -20.37 -8.69
C SER A 28 -4.46 -19.21 -8.79
N GLU A 29 -4.94 -17.99 -9.03
CA GLU A 29 -4.14 -16.77 -9.13
C GLU A 29 -4.90 -15.58 -8.53
N PHE A 30 -4.23 -14.81 -7.69
CA PHE A 30 -4.70 -13.51 -7.23
C PHE A 30 -4.02 -12.42 -8.06
N GLU A 31 -4.79 -11.48 -8.61
CA GLU A 31 -4.22 -10.29 -9.23
C GLU A 31 -3.44 -9.49 -8.15
N PRO A 32 -2.20 -9.05 -8.43
CA PRO A 32 -1.43 -8.31 -7.45
C PRO A 32 -2.06 -6.95 -7.15
N ILE A 33 -1.91 -6.49 -5.90
CA ILE A 33 -2.41 -5.20 -5.44
C ILE A 33 -1.24 -4.22 -5.40
N LEU A 34 -1.39 -3.06 -6.04
CA LEU A 34 -0.42 -1.96 -6.00
C LEU A 34 -1.01 -0.75 -5.26
N GLY A 35 -0.35 -0.29 -4.21
CA GLY A 35 -0.80 0.88 -3.46
C GLY A 35 0.17 1.34 -2.40
N PHE A 36 -0.15 2.45 -1.73
CA PHE A 36 0.66 2.95 -0.62
C PHE A 36 0.41 2.13 0.64
N THR A 37 1.47 1.87 1.43
CA THR A 37 1.32 1.15 2.71
C THR A 37 0.70 2.03 3.80
N THR A 38 0.87 3.35 3.68
CA THR A 38 0.29 4.35 4.58
C THR A 38 -0.76 5.17 3.84
N ALA A 39 -1.93 5.34 4.45
CA ALA A 39 -3.04 6.10 3.85
C ALA A 39 -2.87 7.62 4.01
N THR A 40 -2.18 8.07 5.06
CA THR A 40 -2.14 9.49 5.42
C THR A 40 -0.77 9.96 5.89
N GLY A 41 -0.50 11.24 5.67
CA GLY A 41 0.65 11.97 6.19
C GLY A 41 0.28 13.42 6.51
N ALA A 42 1.16 14.14 7.20
CA ALA A 42 0.94 15.56 7.52
C ALA A 42 2.22 16.38 7.45
N MET A 43 2.11 17.60 6.92
CA MET A 43 3.17 18.57 6.77
C MET A 43 2.70 19.93 7.29
N THR A 44 3.17 20.29 8.48
CA THR A 44 2.92 21.62 9.07
C THR A 44 4.18 22.47 8.95
N PHE A 45 4.10 23.61 8.27
CA PHE A 45 5.22 24.55 8.12
C PHE A 45 5.23 25.53 9.29
N ASN A 46 6.31 25.55 10.08
CA ASN A 46 6.49 26.56 11.13
C ASN A 46 6.86 27.92 10.51
N PRO A 47 6.72 29.04 11.27
CA PRO A 47 7.16 30.35 10.79
C PRO A 47 8.59 30.32 10.27
N GLY A 48 8.79 30.83 9.05
CA GLY A 48 10.09 30.85 8.36
C GLY A 48 10.44 29.56 7.60
N GLN A 49 9.66 28.48 7.71
CA GLN A 49 9.87 27.28 6.89
C GLN A 49 9.19 27.43 5.53
N THR A 50 9.98 27.30 4.47
CA THR A 50 9.52 27.40 3.08
C THR A 50 9.38 26.03 2.39
N GLU A 51 10.07 25.01 2.89
CA GLU A 51 10.16 23.69 2.27
C GLU A 51 10.22 22.57 3.32
N LYS A 52 9.60 21.43 3.03
CA LYS A 52 9.67 20.19 3.81
C LYS A 52 9.52 18.98 2.90
N THR A 53 10.12 17.86 3.31
CA THR A 53 9.96 16.57 2.63
C THR A 53 9.23 15.58 3.52
N THR A 54 8.52 14.65 2.90
CA THR A 54 7.95 13.45 3.53
C THR A 54 8.05 12.28 2.57
N SER A 55 8.05 11.07 3.10
CA SER A 55 8.06 9.85 2.29
C SER A 55 6.87 8.96 2.61
N ALA A 56 6.41 8.22 1.62
CA ALA A 56 5.50 7.08 1.75
C ALA A 56 6.12 5.87 1.04
N THR A 57 5.65 4.67 1.38
CA THR A 57 6.10 3.45 0.70
C THR A 57 5.04 3.02 -0.31
N LEU A 58 5.45 2.88 -1.56
CA LEU A 58 4.66 2.20 -2.60
C LEU A 58 4.95 0.70 -2.50
N TYR A 59 3.91 -0.12 -2.42
CA TYR A 59 4.02 -1.56 -2.24
C TYR A 59 3.20 -2.31 -3.28
N ILE A 60 3.73 -3.43 -3.76
CA ILE A 60 3.04 -4.39 -4.60
C ILE A 60 3.13 -5.79 -3.99
N THR A 61 2.03 -6.55 -4.04
CA THR A 61 1.94 -7.83 -3.32
C THR A 61 2.75 -8.97 -3.92
N ASP A 62 3.09 -8.91 -5.20
CA ASP A 62 3.87 -9.93 -5.90
C ASP A 62 5.31 -9.45 -6.16
N ALA A 63 6.26 -10.38 -6.10
CA ALA A 63 7.63 -10.12 -6.48
C ALA A 63 7.84 -10.42 -7.97
N SER A 64 8.59 -9.56 -8.65
CA SER A 64 8.99 -9.73 -10.04
C SER A 64 10.48 -9.98 -10.14
N SER A 65 10.92 -10.76 -11.13
CA SER A 65 12.35 -10.96 -11.44
C SER A 65 12.95 -9.83 -12.29
N VAL A 66 12.14 -8.83 -12.65
CA VAL A 66 12.53 -7.64 -13.41
C VAL A 66 12.04 -6.37 -12.72
N ASP A 67 12.74 -5.26 -12.96
CA ASP A 67 12.33 -3.93 -12.49
C ASP A 67 10.96 -3.55 -13.05
N ARG A 68 10.13 -2.90 -12.22
CA ARG A 68 8.78 -2.44 -12.58
C ARG A 68 8.66 -0.96 -12.30
N THR A 69 8.30 -0.20 -13.33
CA THR A 69 8.04 1.25 -13.21
C THR A 69 6.54 1.48 -13.09
N PHE A 70 6.14 2.29 -12.12
CA PHE A 70 4.77 2.70 -11.89
C PHE A 70 4.66 4.22 -11.95
N THR A 71 3.60 4.71 -12.59
CA THR A 71 3.27 6.13 -12.62
C THR A 71 2.38 6.48 -11.42
N ILE A 72 2.73 7.54 -10.70
CA ILE A 72 1.94 8.15 -9.63
C ILE A 72 1.32 9.44 -10.15
N SER A 73 0.01 9.58 -9.99
CA SER A 73 -0.74 10.76 -10.40
C SER A 73 -1.45 11.42 -9.22
N VAL A 74 -1.74 12.72 -9.37
CA VAL A 74 -2.62 13.44 -8.44
C VAL A 74 -4.07 13.01 -8.65
N VAL A 75 -4.79 12.78 -7.57
CA VAL A 75 -6.23 12.51 -7.59
C VAL A 75 -6.95 13.85 -7.40
N GLU A 76 -7.30 14.49 -8.52
CA GLU A 76 -7.89 15.84 -8.56
C GLU A 76 -9.16 15.99 -7.70
N SER A 77 -9.99 14.94 -7.62
CA SER A 77 -11.23 14.99 -6.83
C SER A 77 -11.02 15.05 -5.31
N GLY A 78 -9.84 14.66 -4.82
CA GLY A 78 -9.46 14.71 -3.41
C GLY A 78 -8.45 15.80 -3.08
N THR A 79 -7.91 16.49 -4.09
CA THR A 79 -6.82 17.45 -3.94
C THR A 79 -7.34 18.88 -3.94
N ASN A 80 -6.94 19.66 -2.94
CA ASN A 80 -7.21 21.10 -2.88
C ASN A 80 -5.97 21.93 -2.53
N VAL A 81 -4.80 21.30 -2.39
CA VAL A 81 -3.51 21.99 -2.35
C VAL A 81 -3.19 22.55 -3.74
N PRO A 82 -2.87 23.85 -3.88
CA PRO A 82 -2.44 24.41 -5.17
C PRO A 82 -1.14 23.76 -5.65
N ALA A 83 -1.04 23.51 -6.95
CA ALA A 83 0.06 22.77 -7.58
C ALA A 83 1.45 23.37 -7.30
N GLU A 84 1.57 24.67 -7.07
CA GLU A 84 2.86 25.28 -6.72
C GLU A 84 3.39 24.86 -5.33
N ASN A 85 2.57 24.24 -4.48
CA ASN A 85 2.96 23.85 -3.12
C ASN A 85 3.45 22.39 -3.00
N TYR A 86 3.56 21.64 -4.08
CA TYR A 86 4.12 20.28 -4.02
C TYR A 86 4.90 19.89 -5.27
N SER A 87 5.82 18.94 -5.11
CA SER A 87 6.56 18.29 -6.18
C SER A 87 6.95 16.88 -5.75
N PHE A 88 6.90 15.94 -6.68
CA PHE A 88 7.32 14.55 -6.49
C PHE A 88 7.70 13.95 -7.84
N ASP A 89 8.49 12.88 -7.81
CA ASP A 89 8.77 12.07 -9.00
C ASP A 89 7.55 11.22 -9.34
N SER A 90 7.01 11.41 -10.54
CA SER A 90 5.83 10.67 -10.99
C SER A 90 6.13 9.23 -11.35
N GLU A 91 7.38 8.88 -11.64
CA GLU A 91 7.78 7.52 -12.00
C GLU A 91 8.55 6.89 -10.84
N ILE A 92 8.03 5.78 -10.31
CA ILE A 92 8.62 5.04 -9.20
C ILE A 92 8.97 3.64 -9.67
N VAL A 93 10.24 3.25 -9.44
CA VAL A 93 10.76 1.95 -9.83
C VAL A 93 10.82 1.04 -8.60
N ILE A 94 10.10 -0.08 -8.65
CA ILE A 94 10.30 -1.21 -7.74
C ILE A 94 11.29 -2.17 -8.42
N LEU A 95 12.44 -2.38 -7.79
CA LEU A 95 13.52 -3.18 -8.37
C LEU A 95 13.17 -4.67 -8.42
N ALA A 96 13.85 -5.41 -9.30
CA ALA A 96 13.77 -6.86 -9.37
C ALA A 96 14.05 -7.51 -8.01
N GLY A 97 13.18 -8.44 -7.59
CA GLY A 97 13.24 -9.11 -6.30
C GLY A 97 12.65 -8.33 -5.12
N GLU A 98 12.32 -7.05 -5.31
CA GLU A 98 11.70 -6.19 -4.31
C GLU A 98 10.18 -6.05 -4.52
N ASN A 99 9.49 -5.72 -3.43
CA ASN A 99 8.04 -5.49 -3.40
C ASN A 99 7.68 -4.06 -3.05
N GLU A 100 8.68 -3.21 -2.77
CA GLU A 100 8.45 -1.86 -2.33
C GLU A 100 9.46 -0.87 -2.88
N ALA A 101 9.02 0.39 -2.97
CA ALA A 101 9.86 1.53 -3.30
C ALA A 101 9.47 2.74 -2.45
N THR A 102 10.43 3.62 -2.21
CA THR A 102 10.19 4.88 -1.50
C THR A 102 9.65 5.93 -2.47
N PHE A 103 8.51 6.52 -2.13
CA PHE A 103 7.94 7.68 -2.80
C PHE A 103 8.16 8.91 -1.94
N THR A 104 8.81 9.95 -2.48
CA THR A 104 9.12 11.18 -1.74
C THR A 104 8.33 12.35 -2.30
N ILE A 105 7.72 13.13 -1.40
CA ILE A 105 7.03 14.37 -1.72
C ILE A 105 7.77 15.53 -1.06
N THR A 106 8.05 16.55 -1.86
CA THR A 106 8.50 17.85 -1.39
C THR A 106 7.33 18.80 -1.38
N GLY A 107 7.04 19.40 -0.22
CA GLY A 107 6.03 20.44 -0.07
C GLY A 107 6.68 21.82 0.07
N PHE A 108 5.99 22.82 -0.45
CA PHE A 108 6.39 24.23 -0.38
C PHE A 108 5.33 25.07 0.32
N ASN A 109 5.76 26.10 1.04
CA ASN A 109 4.88 27.07 1.72
C ASN A 109 4.84 28.38 0.91
N LEU A 110 4.21 28.33 -0.27
CA LEU A 110 4.07 29.49 -1.16
C LEU A 110 2.73 30.18 -0.97
N SER A 111 1.64 29.40 -1.02
CA SER A 111 0.25 29.90 -0.93
C SER A 111 -0.59 29.14 0.10
N LEU A 112 0.05 28.31 0.94
CA LEU A 112 -0.61 27.55 2.00
C LEU A 112 -1.35 28.47 2.98
N GLN A 113 -2.46 27.95 3.51
CA GLN A 113 -3.30 28.61 4.51
C GLN A 113 -3.11 27.96 5.89
N VAL A 114 -3.72 28.57 6.91
CA VAL A 114 -3.71 28.03 8.28
C VAL A 114 -4.56 26.76 8.37
N ASP A 115 -5.63 26.73 7.59
CA ASP A 115 -6.47 25.53 7.42
C ASP A 115 -5.73 24.45 6.64
N GLU A 116 -6.08 23.19 6.93
CA GLU A 116 -5.51 22.04 6.25
C GLU A 116 -6.02 21.94 4.81
N LEU A 117 -5.06 21.85 3.89
CA LEU A 117 -5.28 21.47 2.51
C LEU A 117 -4.77 20.04 2.33
N PHE A 118 -5.37 19.28 1.43
CA PHE A 118 -5.06 17.88 1.15
C PHE A 118 -4.50 17.73 -0.27
N LEU A 119 -3.37 17.04 -0.36
CA LEU A 119 -2.84 16.48 -1.60
C LEU A 119 -3.14 14.98 -1.58
N VAL A 120 -3.81 14.46 -2.61
CA VAL A 120 -4.09 13.03 -2.74
C VAL A 120 -3.39 12.50 -3.97
N VAL A 121 -2.61 11.43 -3.81
CA VAL A 121 -1.90 10.76 -4.91
C VAL A 121 -2.18 9.27 -4.91
N ALA A 122 -2.14 8.69 -6.10
CA ALA A 122 -2.39 7.28 -6.32
C ALA A 122 -1.53 6.75 -7.48
N PRO A 123 -1.17 5.45 -7.47
CA PRO A 123 -0.67 4.79 -8.66
C PRO A 123 -1.73 4.80 -9.76
N GLU A 124 -1.33 5.04 -11.00
CA GLU A 124 -2.22 4.95 -12.15
C GLU A 124 -2.70 3.50 -12.36
N PRO A 125 -3.95 3.30 -12.81
CA PRO A 125 -4.47 1.97 -13.10
C PRO A 125 -3.58 1.25 -14.12
N THR A 126 -3.06 0.09 -13.71
CA THR A 126 -2.17 -0.74 -14.53
C THR A 126 -2.86 -2.06 -14.83
N SER A 127 -2.82 -2.51 -16.09
CA SER A 127 -3.46 -3.76 -16.50
C SER A 127 -2.90 -4.95 -15.73
N GLY A 128 -3.78 -5.82 -15.23
CA GLY A 128 -3.41 -6.98 -14.44
C GLY A 128 -3.09 -6.68 -12.98
N LEU A 129 -3.25 -5.44 -12.52
CA LEU A 129 -3.10 -5.05 -11.11
C LEU A 129 -4.40 -4.48 -10.55
N ILE A 130 -4.66 -4.81 -9.29
CA ILE A 130 -5.73 -4.20 -8.50
C ILE A 130 -5.20 -2.91 -7.87
N SER A 131 -5.96 -1.82 -8.03
CA SER A 131 -5.67 -0.55 -7.34
C SER A 131 -5.82 -0.70 -5.83
N GLY A 132 -4.75 -0.38 -5.12
CA GLY A 132 -4.68 -0.37 -3.66
C GLY A 132 -4.97 1.01 -3.06
N GLN A 133 -4.38 1.23 -1.89
CA GLN A 133 -4.52 2.45 -1.08
C GLN A 133 -3.94 3.69 -1.78
N PHE A 134 -4.63 4.81 -1.65
CA PHE A 134 -4.12 6.16 -1.98
C PHE A 134 -3.31 6.73 -0.81
N PHE A 135 -2.48 7.74 -1.08
CA PHE A 135 -1.82 8.52 -0.04
C PHE A 135 -2.37 9.94 0.01
N THR A 136 -2.85 10.34 1.19
CA THR A 136 -3.38 11.69 1.46
C THR A 136 -2.42 12.46 2.37
N LEU A 137 -1.83 13.53 1.87
CA LEU A 137 -0.96 14.43 2.63
C LEU A 137 -1.72 15.70 3.04
N ALA A 138 -1.91 15.89 4.35
CA ALA A 138 -2.42 17.14 4.89
C ALA A 138 -1.29 18.19 4.96
N MET A 139 -1.54 19.39 4.44
CA MET A 139 -0.56 20.48 4.36
C MET A 139 -1.16 21.77 4.94
N LYS A 140 -0.44 22.42 5.85
CA LYS A 140 -0.81 23.73 6.39
C LYS A 140 0.39 24.55 6.82
N LYS A 141 0.23 25.87 6.90
CA LYS A 141 1.18 26.73 7.62
C LYS A 141 0.72 27.00 9.05
N ARG A 142 1.67 27.14 9.96
CA ARG A 142 1.44 27.58 11.33
C ARG A 142 1.58 29.10 11.40
N VAL A 143 0.71 29.74 12.19
CA VAL A 143 0.79 31.18 12.53
C VAL A 143 1.77 31.40 13.67
#